data_AF-A0A8J7T2Y5-F1
#
_entry.id   AF-A0A8J7T2Y5-F1
#
_cell.length_a   1.000
_cell.length_b   1.000
_cell.length_c   1.000
_cell.angle_alpha   90.00
_cell.angle_beta   90.00
_cell.angle_gamma   90.00
#
_symmetry.space_group_name_H-M   'P 1'
#
loop_
_entity.id
_entity.type
_entity.pdbx_description
1 polymer ?
#
loop_
_entity_poly.entity_id
_entity_poly.type
_entity_poly.pdbx_seq_one_letter_code
_entity_poly.pdbx_strand_id
1 'polypeptide(L)' 'MAGQDEIVLRATGLTKVYRSGALEVQALRGIDFQAAKGEFIVILG' A
#
# COMPACT_ATOMS: atom_id res chain seq x y z
N MET A 1 -21.31 -4.20 17.99
CA MET A 1 -20.09 -3.47 17.54
C MET A 1 -19.22 -4.39 16.70
N ALA A 2 -19.69 -4.77 15.51
CA ALA A 2 -18.91 -5.58 14.56
C ALA A 2 -18.90 -4.79 13.25
N GLY A 3 -17.78 -4.13 12.99
CA GLY A 3 -17.63 -3.22 11.86
C GLY A 3 -16.25 -2.61 11.72
N GLN A 4 -15.38 -2.77 12.73
CA GLN A 4 -14.00 -2.25 12.71
C GLN A 4 -12.96 -3.24 12.17
N ASP A 5 -13.33 -4.49 11.87
CA ASP A 5 -12.39 -5.53 11.41
C ASP A 5 -12.53 -5.86 9.91
N GLU A 6 -13.44 -5.20 9.19
CA GLU A 6 -13.56 -5.39 7.75
C GLU A 6 -12.38 -4.72 7.04
N ILE A 7 -11.39 -5.52 6.62
CA ILE A 7 -10.27 -5.03 5.80
C ILE A 7 -10.78 -4.70 4.40
N VAL A 8 -10.81 -3.40 4.09
CA VAL A 8 -11.32 -2.87 2.81
C VAL A 8 -10.21 -2.62 1.79
N LEU A 9 -8.97 -2.43 2.27
CA LEU A 9 -7.78 -2.34 1.43
C LEU A 9 -6.76 -3.37 1.90
N ARG A 10 -6.21 -4.14 0.96
CA ARG A 10 -5.16 -5.13 1.23
C ARG A 10 -4.15 -5.11 0.10
N ALA A 11 -2.89 -4.99 0.46
CA ALA A 11 -1.73 -5.13 -0.41
C ALA A 11 -0.75 -6.10 0.24
N THR A 12 -0.18 -7.00 -0.56
CA THR A 12 0.82 -7.97 -0.11
C THR A 12 1.95 -7.98 -1.12
N GLY A 13 3.19 -7.77 -0.66
CA GLY A 13 4.38 -7.69 -1.48
C GLY A 13 4.30 -6.62 -2.58
N LEU A 14 3.61 -5.50 -2.35
CA LEU A 14 3.37 -4.49 -3.39
C LEU A 14 4.69 -3.85 -3.85
N THR A 15 5.01 -4.05 -5.12
CA THR A 15 6.17 -3.44 -5.78
C THR A 15 5.73 -2.44 -6.83
N LYS A 16 6.53 -1.39 -7.04
CA LYS A 16 6.32 -0.45 -8.15
C LYS A 16 7.67 -0.01 -8.67
N VAL A 17 7.91 -0.28 -9.95
CA VAL A 17 9.06 0.21 -10.70
C VAL A 17 8.58 1.26 -11.70
N TYR A 18 9.18 2.43 -11.68
CA TYR A 18 9.10 3.38 -12.79
C TYR A 18 10.28 3.13 -13.73
N ARG A 19 10.01 3.00 -15.03
CA ARG A 19 11.05 2.92 -16.06
C ARG A 19 11.04 4.18 -16.91
N SER A 20 12.21 4.76 -17.10
CA SER A 20 12.43 5.89 -18.00
C SER A 20 13.71 5.65 -18.79
N GLY A 21 13.55 5.23 -20.05
CA GLY A 21 14.67 4.79 -20.88
C GLY A 21 15.43 3.63 -20.21
N ALA A 22 16.72 3.84 -19.94
CA ALA A 22 17.58 2.88 -19.27
C ALA A 22 17.52 2.91 -17.73
N LEU A 23 16.81 3.88 -17.14
CA LEU A 23 16.71 4.03 -15.69
C LEU A 23 15.51 3.24 -15.14
N GLU A 24 15.77 2.46 -14.09
CA GLU A 24 14.74 1.81 -13.28
C GLU A 24 14.74 2.38 -11.87
N VAL A 25 13.60 2.91 -11.43
CA VAL A 25 13.42 3.42 -10.06
C VAL A 25 12.40 2.57 -9.33
N GLN A 26 12.84 1.89 -8.26
CA GLN A 26 11.98 1.15 -7.35
C GLN A 26 11.28 2.10 -6.38
N ALA A 27 10.04 2.48 -6.70
CA ALA A 27 9.20 3.33 -5.87
C ALA A 27 8.59 2.60 -4.68
N LEU A 28 8.18 1.33 -4.85
CA LEU A 28 7.70 0.48 -3.76
C LEU A 28 8.50 -0.83 -3.75
N ARG A 29 8.97 -1.25 -2.58
CA ARG A 29 9.89 -2.39 -2.40
C ARG A 29 9.23 -3.53 -1.62
N GLY A 30 8.17 -4.11 -2.17
CA GLY A 30 7.51 -5.29 -1.58
C GLY A 30 6.75 -4.93 -0.31
N ILE A 31 5.88 -3.93 -0.38
CA ILE A 31 5.16 -3.39 0.78
C ILE A 31 3.92 -4.23 1.10
N ASP A 32 3.77 -4.63 2.36
CA ASP A 32 2.53 -5.17 2.91
C ASP A 32 1.75 -4.05 3.59
N PHE A 33 0.46 -3.89 3.25
CA PHE A 33 -0.40 -2.85 3.79
C PHE A 33 -1.85 -3.33 3.89
N GLN A 34 -2.54 -2.93 4.96
CA GLN A 34 -3.97 -3.19 5.15
C GLN A 34 -4.63 -1.95 5.74
N ALA A 35 -5.89 -1.71 5.38
CA ALA A 35 -6.74 -0.70 6.01
C ALA A 35 -8.11 -1.28 6.31
N ALA A 36 -8.59 -1.04 7.52
CA ALA A 36 -9.93 -1.40 7.94
C ALA A 36 -10.96 -0.33 7.53
N LYS A 37 -12.23 -0.74 7.46
CA LYS A 37 -13.34 0.16 7.16
C LYS A 37 -13.48 1.24 8.22
N GLY A 38 -13.54 2.50 7.78
CA GLY A 38 -13.66 3.67 8.65
C GLY A 38 -12.35 4.10 9.32
N GLU A 39 -11.24 3.44 9.01
CA GLU A 39 -9.91 3.81 9.51
C GLU A 39 -9.40 5.08 8.84
N PHE A 40 -8.92 6.04 9.64
CA PHE A 40 -8.27 7.26 9.16
C PHE A 40 -6.76 7.07 9.17
N ILE A 41 -6.17 6.86 7.99
CA ILE A 41 -4.74 6.56 7.81
C ILE A 41 -4.04 7.76 7.21
N VAL A 42 -2.85 8.09 7.74
CA VAL A 42 -1.95 9.09 7.18
C VAL A 42 -0.69 8.40 6.67
N ILE A 43 -0.33 8.66 5.40
CA ILE A 43 0.96 8.25 4.83
C ILE A 43 1.85 9.49 4.79
N LEU A 44 2.94 9.48 5.56
CA LEU A 44 3.93 10.55 5.62
C LEU A 44 5.23 10.09 4.96
N GLY A 45 5.82 10.96 4.15
CA GLY A 45 7.06 10.73 3.41
C GLY A 45 7.25 11.73 2.28
#